data_AF-A0AAV7VEW1-F1
#
_entry.id   AF-A0AAV7VEW1-F1
#
_cell.length_a   1.000
_cell.length_b   1.000
_cell.length_c   1.000
_cell.angle_alpha   90.00
_cell.angle_beta   90.00
_cell.angle_gamma   90.00
#
_symmetry.space_group_name_H-M   'P 1'
#
loop_
_entity.id
_entity.type
_entity.pdbx_description
1 polymer ?
#
loop_
_entity_poly.entity_id
_entity_poly.type
_entity_poly.pdbx_seq_one_letter_code
_entity_poly.pdbx_strand_id
1 'polypeptide(L)' 'ITTVLTMTTLSTISRKHLPRVSYITAMDLFVSVCFIFTFAALMEYATLNYLVGNKKPPAEESKKSKT' A
#
# COMPACT_ATOMS: atom_id res chain seq x y z
N ILE A 1 1.22 8.93 -6.54
CA ILE A 1 1.23 8.94 -5.05
C ILE A 1 0.08 9.78 -4.49
N THR A 2 0.06 11.11 -4.71
CA THR A 2 -1.00 12.00 -4.18
C THR A 2 -2.40 11.62 -4.67
N THR A 3 -2.57 11.25 -5.94
CA THR A 3 -3.89 10.86 -6.48
C THR A 3 -4.49 9.65 -5.77
N VAL A 4 -3.68 8.66 -5.40
CA VAL A 4 -4.12 7.46 -4.68
C VAL A 4 -4.56 7.84 -3.26
N LEU A 5 -3.77 8.67 -2.58
CA LEU A 5 -4.13 9.22 -1.27
C LEU A 5 -5.43 10.06 -1.36
N THR A 6 -5.57 10.92 -2.36
CA THR A 6 -6.77 11.74 -2.59
C THR A 6 -8.00 10.90 -2.89
N MET A 7 -7.90 9.86 -3.74
CA MET A 7 -8.99 8.92 -4.03
C MET A 7 -9.41 8.13 -2.78
N THR A 8 -8.45 7.71 -1.95
CA THR A 8 -8.70 7.11 -0.63
C THR A 8 -9.40 8.10 0.30
N THR A 9 -8.93 9.34 0.40
CA THR A 9 -9.53 10.38 1.25
C THR A 9 -10.94 10.72 0.81
N LEU A 10 -11.18 10.91 -0.50
CA LEU A 10 -12.50 11.17 -1.07
C LEU A 10 -13.46 9.99 -0.79
N SER A 11 -12.98 8.75 -0.97
CA SER A 11 -13.75 7.54 -0.64
C SER A 11 -14.11 7.48 0.84
N THR A 12 -13.19 7.83 1.75
CA THR A 12 -13.45 7.89 3.19
C THR A 12 -14.44 9.00 3.55
N ILE A 13 -14.28 10.21 3.02
CA ILE A 13 -15.16 11.36 3.30
C ILE A 13 -16.58 11.11 2.80
N SER A 14 -16.74 10.56 1.59
CA SER A 14 -18.05 10.23 1.02
C SER A 14 -18.84 9.21 1.85
N ARG A 15 -18.14 8.37 2.62
CA ARG A 15 -18.75 7.28 3.41
C ARG A 15 -19.02 7.67 4.86
N LYS A 16 -18.45 8.78 5.36
CA LYS A 16 -18.76 9.34 6.70
C LYS A 16 -20.21 9.82 6.86
N HIS A 17 -20.93 10.04 5.76
CA HIS A 17 -22.33 10.46 5.76
C HIS A 17 -23.34 9.29 5.81
N LEU A 18 -22.89 8.03 5.84
CA LEU A 18 -23.74 6.84 5.70
C LEU A 18 -23.74 5.97 6.98
N PRO A 19 -24.83 5.23 7.27
CA PRO A 19 -25.14 4.62 8.58
C PRO A 19 -24.11 3.60 9.11
N ARG A 20 -24.19 3.30 10.42
CA ARG A 20 -23.27 2.51 11.29
C ARG A 20 -22.49 1.34 10.66
N VAL A 21 -23.09 0.58 9.73
CA VAL A 21 -22.45 -0.57 9.07
C VAL A 21 -21.38 -0.14 8.07
N SER A 22 -21.63 0.91 7.27
CA SER A 22 -20.63 1.40 6.31
C SER A 22 -19.45 2.10 6.98
N TYR A 23 -19.63 2.61 8.20
CA TYR A 23 -18.55 3.26 8.96
C TYR A 23 -17.48 2.25 9.39
N ILE A 24 -17.88 1.12 9.96
CA ILE A 24 -16.95 0.09 10.44
C ILE A 24 -16.14 -0.49 9.28
N THR A 25 -16.79 -0.76 8.15
CA THR A 25 -16.14 -1.27 6.93
C THR A 25 -15.26 -0.22 6.26
N ALA A 26 -15.62 1.06 6.30
CA ALA A 26 -14.78 2.13 5.76
C ALA A 26 -13.50 2.33 6.58
N MET A 27 -13.55 2.16 7.90
CA MET A 27 -12.36 2.19 8.76
C MET A 27 -11.41 1.04 8.42
N ASP A 28 -11.93 -0.17 8.20
CA ASP A 28 -11.14 -1.34 7.79
C ASP A 28 -10.51 -1.16 6.40
N LEU A 29 -11.27 -0.63 5.43
CA LEU A 29 -10.77 -0.29 4.09
C LEU A 29 -9.69 0.79 4.11
N PHE A 30 -9.85 1.84 4.93
CA PHE A 30 -8.86 2.92 5.04
C PHE A 30 -7.53 2.41 5.62
N VAL A 31 -7.59 1.61 6.68
CA VAL A 31 -6.39 0.99 7.27
C VAL A 31 -5.74 0.04 6.27
N SER A 32 -6.53 -0.72 5.50
CA SER A 32 -6.03 -1.61 4.45
C SER A 32 -5.27 -0.88 3.34
N VAL A 33 -5.84 0.18 2.76
CA VAL A 33 -5.16 0.94 1.69
C VAL A 33 -3.95 1.71 2.20
N CYS A 34 -4.01 2.21 3.45
CA CYS A 34 -2.86 2.84 4.10
C CYS A 34 -1.72 1.84 4.28
N PHE A 35 -2.03 0.61 4.71
CA PHE A 35 -1.04 -0.43 4.91
C PHE A 35 -0.39 -0.87 3.58
N ILE A 36 -1.18 -1.07 2.53
CA ILE A 36 -0.69 -1.42 1.19
C ILE A 36 0.20 -0.30 0.64
N PHE A 37 -0.25 0.96 0.75
CA PHE A 37 0.51 2.11 0.24
C PHE A 37 1.84 2.31 1.00
N THR A 38 1.82 2.14 2.32
CA THR A 38 3.04 2.22 3.15
C THR A 38 3.99 1.07 2.84
N PHE A 39 3.46 -0.15 2.64
CA PHE A 39 4.26 -1.29 2.22
C PHE A 39 4.90 -1.07 0.85
N ALA A 40 4.15 -0.51 -0.10
CA ALA A 40 4.68 -0.16 -1.42
C ALA A 40 5.81 0.87 -1.32
N ALA A 41 5.67 1.90 -0.48
CA ALA A 41 6.73 2.89 -0.24
C ALA A 41 7.98 2.26 0.38
N LEU A 42 7.81 1.35 1.35
CA LEU A 42 8.92 0.60 1.95
C LEU A 42 9.57 -0.36 0.96
N MET A 43 8.79 -1.07 0.15
CA MET A 43 9.26 -1.99 -0.88
C MET A 43 10.00 -1.24 -1.99
N GLU A 44 9.50 -0.09 -2.42
CA GLU A 44 10.17 0.77 -3.39
C GLU A 44 11.51 1.27 -2.83
N TYR A 45 11.57 1.67 -1.56
CA TYR A 45 12.83 2.03 -0.91
C TYR A 45 13.80 0.85 -0.77
N ALA A 46 13.32 -0.33 -0.38
CA ALA A 46 14.14 -1.55 -0.29
C ALA A 46 14.69 -1.97 -1.66
N THR A 47 13.84 -1.90 -2.69
CA THR A 47 14.19 -2.21 -4.08
C THR A 47 15.17 -1.19 -4.65
N LEU A 48 14.97 0.11 -4.41
CA LEU A 48 15.89 1.16 -4.82
C LEU A 48 17.24 1.05 -4.10
N ASN A 49 17.24 0.81 -2.78
CA ASN A 49 18.48 0.60 -2.03
C ASN A 49 19.22 -0.66 -2.50
N TYR A 50 18.49 -1.72 -2.83
CA TYR A 50 19.05 -2.93 -3.42
C TYR A 50 19.65 -2.65 -4.80
N LEU A 51 18.91 -2.01 -5.72
CA LEU A 51 19.37 -1.68 -7.09
C LEU A 51 20.50 -0.64 -7.13
N VAL A 52 20.44 0.40 -6.29
CA VAL A 52 21.47 1.44 -6.18
C VAL A 52 22.72 0.89 -5.50
N GLY A 53 22.57 0.03 -4.49
CA GLY A 53 23.69 -0.71 -3.91
C GLY A 53 24.30 -1.72 -4.90
N ASN A 54 23.48 -2.23 -5.82
CA ASN A 54 23.86 -3.23 -6.80
C ASN A 54 24.15 -2.65 -8.19
N LYS A 55 25.34 -2.05 -8.34
CA LYS A 55 26.13 -2.25 -9.57
C LYS A 55 26.56 -3.73 -9.79
N LYS A 56 25.69 -4.71 -9.43
CA LYS A 56 25.59 -6.10 -9.92
C LYS A 56 24.13 -6.62 -9.78
N PRO A 57 23.39 -6.91 -10.87
CA PRO A 57 22.00 -7.39 -10.82
C PRO A 57 21.94 -8.88 -10.39
N PRO A 58 20.77 -9.54 -10.24
CA PRO A 58 19.44 -9.16 -9.76
C PRO A 58 19.01 -10.01 -8.52
N ALA A 59 18.10 -9.55 -7.67
CA ALA A 59 17.32 -10.44 -6.80
C ALA A 59 15.86 -9.99 -6.78
N GLU A 60 15.19 -10.38 -7.86
CA GLU A 60 13.83 -10.87 -7.75
C GLU A 60 13.83 -11.99 -6.68
N GLU A 61 13.40 -11.70 -5.46
CA GLU A 61 13.05 -12.74 -4.49
C GLU A 61 11.66 -13.31 -4.83
N SER A 62 11.58 -13.96 -6.00
CA SER A 62 10.51 -14.90 -6.32
C SER A 62 10.86 -16.27 -5.76
N LYS A 63 11.01 -16.45 -4.43
CA LYS A 63 11.01 -17.79 -3.81
C LYS A 63 10.49 -17.79 -2.36
N LYS A 64 9.17 -17.63 -2.22
CA LYS A 64 8.43 -18.41 -1.20
C LYS A 64 7.51 -19.43 -1.88
N SER A 65 8.10 -20.30 -2.70
CA SER A 65 7.54 -21.61 -3.03
C SER A 65 8.61 -22.54 -3.65
N LYS A 66 9.33 -23.26 -2.79
CA LYS A 66 10.14 -24.48 -3.09
C LYS A 66 10.36 -25.12 -1.71
N THR A 67 9.81 -26.29 -1.35
CA THR A 67 10.04 -27.63 -1.93
C THR A 67 11.51 -27.94 -2.16
#